data_AF-A0A5J5C8I9-F1
#
_entry.id   AF-A0A5J5C8I9-F1
#
_cell.length_a   1.000
_cell.length_b   1.000
_cell.length_c   1.000
_cell.angle_alpha   90.00
_cell.angle_beta   90.00
_cell.angle_gamma   90.00
#
_symmetry.space_group_name_H-M   'P 1'
#
loop_
_entity.id
_entity.type
_entity.pdbx_description
1 polymer ?
#
loop_
_entity_poly.entity_id
_entity_poly.type
_entity_poly.pdbx_seq_one_letter_code
_entity_poly.pdbx_strand_id
1 'polypeptide(L)'
;MAHQLSFQLLLPLLLLLTETCVVDMATGSSWTARLGMNRRSLMSHEDDTLLPPEFVTYFYTQTLDHFNYKPESYTTFQQRYIMNSKYWGGANTSSPIFVYTGQESDITQVVSFAGFVVELASRFNGLLIYIEHRYYGDSMPFGSENEAFQNATTLGFFSSTQALADYAQLIIDLKRNLSAENCPIIALGGSYGGMLASWFRLKYPHIAFGALASSAPILYFDDITPQNGYHVIVSNDFRDTSESCYDTIKQSWSEIDKVAAESNGLLKLSQIFTTCQPFNYSREVRDNIEIRYIAAAQFDNPPDNPVSKVCNAIDGAPPGTDILGRVVAGFNASFGDVPCHHVHDFEPSNKDGWTWQVNI
;
A
#
# COMPACT_ATOMS: atom_id res chain seq x y z
N MET A 1 -29.35 -26.02 -65.42
CA MET A 1 -28.86 -26.99 -64.43
C MET A 1 -27.77 -26.29 -63.61
N ALA A 2 -28.08 -25.35 -62.72
CA ALA A 2 -29.06 -25.33 -61.62
C ALA A 2 -28.62 -26.15 -60.40
N HIS A 3 -28.27 -25.41 -59.35
CA HIS A 3 -28.40 -25.68 -57.92
C HIS A 3 -27.75 -26.93 -57.32
N GLN A 4 -26.72 -26.72 -56.49
CA GLN A 4 -26.74 -27.11 -55.07
C GLN A 4 -25.47 -26.60 -54.36
N LEU A 5 -25.62 -25.52 -53.58
CA LEU A 5 -25.04 -25.44 -52.23
C LEU A 5 -25.80 -24.35 -51.48
N SER A 6 -26.82 -24.89 -50.84
CA SER A 6 -27.81 -24.37 -49.94
C SER A 6 -27.21 -23.88 -48.62
N PHE A 7 -27.88 -22.88 -48.04
CA PHE A 7 -28.02 -22.63 -46.61
C PHE A 7 -26.79 -22.15 -45.83
N GLN A 8 -26.68 -20.82 -45.65
CA GLN A 8 -26.69 -20.12 -44.35
C GLN A 8 -26.18 -18.68 -44.50
N LEU A 9 -26.95 -17.87 -45.23
CA LEU A 9 -26.86 -16.41 -45.23
C LEU A 9 -28.30 -15.92 -45.07
N LEU A 10 -28.82 -15.91 -43.84
CA LEU A 10 -30.11 -15.27 -43.49
C LEU A 10 -30.40 -15.27 -41.97
N LEU A 11 -29.36 -15.20 -41.12
CA LEU A 11 -29.54 -15.17 -39.67
C LEU A 11 -28.82 -14.01 -38.93
N PRO A 12 -28.83 -12.76 -39.46
CA PRO A 12 -28.62 -11.63 -38.55
C PRO A 12 -29.64 -10.48 -38.70
N LEU A 13 -30.89 -10.74 -39.12
CA LEU A 13 -31.84 -9.65 -39.37
C LEU A 13 -33.27 -9.81 -38.81
N LEU A 14 -33.49 -10.69 -37.83
CA LEU A 14 -34.87 -10.99 -37.38
C LEU A 14 -35.08 -11.15 -35.87
N LEU A 15 -34.31 -10.43 -35.05
CA LEU A 15 -34.60 -10.28 -33.62
C LEU A 15 -34.44 -8.82 -33.16
N LEU A 16 -35.08 -7.91 -33.89
CA LEU A 16 -35.49 -6.60 -33.40
C LEU A 16 -37.01 -6.64 -33.22
N LEU A 17 -37.46 -6.27 -32.01
CA LEU A 17 -38.82 -5.88 -31.59
C LEU A 17 -39.70 -6.93 -30.87
N THR A 18 -39.56 -6.99 -29.54
CA THR A 18 -40.65 -6.98 -28.53
C THR A 18 -40.04 -6.42 -27.22
N GLU A 19 -40.32 -5.17 -26.82
CA GLU A 19 -41.24 -4.77 -25.72
C GLU A 19 -40.93 -5.43 -24.36
N THR A 20 -40.88 -4.80 -23.17
CA THR A 20 -41.15 -3.45 -22.64
C THR A 20 -40.57 -3.38 -21.19
N CYS A 21 -40.41 -2.17 -20.65
CA CYS A 21 -39.93 -1.77 -19.32
C CYS A 21 -40.22 -2.69 -18.11
N VAL A 22 -39.22 -2.87 -17.21
CA VAL A 22 -39.34 -2.63 -15.75
C VAL A 22 -37.97 -2.20 -15.16
N VAL A 23 -38.03 -1.06 -14.47
CA VAL A 23 -37.15 -0.40 -13.49
C VAL A 23 -36.16 -1.29 -12.72
N ASP A 24 -34.89 -0.86 -12.63
CA ASP A 24 -34.28 -0.65 -11.31
C ASP A 24 -33.23 0.46 -11.34
N MET A 25 -33.51 1.54 -10.62
CA MET A 25 -32.54 2.57 -10.26
C MET A 25 -31.68 2.02 -9.11
N ALA A 26 -30.66 1.24 -9.44
CA ALA A 26 -29.57 0.98 -8.51
C ALA A 26 -28.50 2.04 -8.71
N THR A 27 -28.67 3.18 -8.06
CA THR A 27 -27.55 4.07 -7.69
C THR A 27 -26.66 3.31 -6.70
N GLY A 28 -25.84 2.41 -7.21
CA GLY A 28 -24.81 1.70 -6.46
C GLY A 28 -23.46 2.16 -6.99
N SER A 29 -22.91 3.20 -6.39
CA SER A 29 -21.53 3.61 -6.67
C SER A 29 -20.59 2.50 -6.18
N SER A 30 -20.15 1.63 -7.09
CA SER A 30 -19.11 0.65 -6.81
C SER A 30 -17.75 1.37 -6.75
N TRP A 31 -17.40 1.87 -5.57
CA TRP A 31 -16.04 2.35 -5.30
C TRP A 31 -15.49 1.51 -4.16
N THR A 32 -14.75 0.47 -4.52
CA THR A 32 -13.87 -0.23 -3.57
C THR A 32 -12.58 0.55 -3.42
N ALA A 33 -12.30 0.95 -2.18
CA ALA A 33 -11.17 1.68 -1.61
C ALA A 33 -10.07 2.16 -2.58
N ARG A 34 -10.14 3.46 -2.91
CA ARG A 34 -9.03 4.28 -3.42
C ARG A 34 -8.66 5.24 -2.31
N LEU A 35 -7.80 4.83 -1.39
CA LEU A 35 -7.39 5.68 -0.27
C LEU A 35 -5.94 6.12 -0.46
N GLY A 36 -5.79 7.30 -1.03
CA GLY A 36 -4.70 8.19 -0.65
C GLY A 36 -5.04 8.80 0.71
N MET A 37 -4.10 8.80 1.63
CA MET A 37 -4.28 9.46 2.92
C MET A 37 -3.63 10.83 2.86
N ASN A 38 -4.42 11.90 2.95
CA ASN A 38 -3.88 13.23 3.13
C ASN A 38 -4.16 13.71 4.57
N ARG A 39 -3.10 13.92 5.35
CA ARG A 39 -3.24 14.47 6.71
C ARG A 39 -3.53 15.96 6.58
N ARG A 40 -4.68 16.45 7.10
CA ARG A 40 -5.03 17.89 7.07
C ARG A 40 -4.06 18.80 7.85
N SER A 41 -3.12 18.22 8.58
CA SER A 41 -1.99 18.92 9.17
C SER A 41 -0.72 18.15 8.80
N LEU A 42 0.11 18.76 7.95
CA LEU A 42 1.50 18.36 7.79
C LEU A 42 2.21 18.61 9.13
N MET A 43 2.32 17.57 9.94
CA MET A 43 3.55 17.43 10.72
C MET A 43 4.53 16.71 9.80
N SER A 44 5.43 17.49 9.21
CA SER A 44 6.72 17.00 8.73
C SER A 44 7.49 16.44 9.93
N HIS A 45 7.23 15.20 10.28
CA HIS A 45 8.26 14.38 10.90
C HIS A 45 8.93 13.61 9.77
N GLU A 46 9.75 14.34 9.01
CA GLU A 46 11.04 13.79 8.59
C GLU A 46 11.81 13.52 9.89
N ASP A 47 11.49 12.41 10.54
CA ASP A 47 12.40 11.85 11.52
C ASP A 47 13.53 11.27 10.68
N ASP A 48 14.59 12.06 10.54
CA ASP A 48 15.82 11.72 9.84
C ASP A 48 16.38 10.49 10.53
N THR A 49 15.91 9.32 10.11
CA THR A 49 15.98 8.10 10.89
C THR A 49 17.42 7.65 10.81
N LEU A 50 18.17 7.91 11.89
CA LEU A 50 19.59 7.58 11.94
C LEU A 50 19.77 6.08 11.72
N LEU A 51 20.19 5.72 10.52
CA LEU A 51 20.47 4.34 10.15
C LEU A 51 21.62 3.81 11.01
N PRO A 52 21.60 2.51 11.39
CA PRO A 52 22.75 1.90 12.04
C PRO A 52 23.99 2.03 11.13
N PRO A 53 25.20 2.17 11.70
CA PRO A 53 26.42 2.49 10.95
C PRO A 53 26.80 1.45 9.89
N GLU A 54 26.31 0.21 9.99
CA GLU A 54 26.50 -0.82 8.97
C GLU A 54 25.63 -0.63 7.72
N PHE A 55 24.61 0.23 7.76
CA PHE A 55 23.77 0.59 6.61
C PHE A 55 24.26 1.90 6.02
N VAL A 56 24.96 1.80 4.89
CA VAL A 56 25.57 2.95 4.23
C VAL A 56 24.72 3.35 3.03
N THR A 57 24.34 4.64 2.98
CA THR A 57 23.57 5.23 1.90
C THR A 57 24.45 5.58 0.71
N TYR A 58 23.97 5.25 -0.49
CA TYR A 58 24.58 5.55 -1.77
C TYR A 58 23.52 6.09 -2.74
N PHE A 59 23.99 6.71 -3.82
CA PHE A 59 23.14 7.15 -4.91
C PHE A 59 23.62 6.60 -6.24
N TYR A 60 22.70 6.06 -7.02
CA TYR A 60 22.92 5.57 -8.37
C TYR A 60 22.35 6.59 -9.37
N THR A 61 23.12 6.92 -10.41
CA THR A 61 22.65 7.80 -11.49
C THR A 61 21.77 6.98 -12.43
N GLN A 62 20.45 7.07 -12.22
CA GLN A 62 19.43 6.26 -12.88
C GLN A 62 18.88 6.94 -14.13
N THR A 63 18.55 6.15 -15.16
CA THR A 63 17.87 6.65 -16.36
C THR A 63 16.42 7.00 -16.06
N LEU A 64 15.95 8.16 -16.55
CA LEU A 64 14.59 8.63 -16.31
C LEU A 64 13.55 7.70 -16.94
N ASP A 65 13.75 7.32 -18.21
CA ASP A 65 12.77 6.55 -18.98
C ASP A 65 13.43 5.37 -19.70
N HIS A 66 13.12 4.17 -19.24
CA HIS A 66 13.66 2.92 -19.79
C HIS A 66 12.93 2.42 -21.04
N PHE A 67 11.78 3.01 -21.39
CA PHE A 67 10.87 2.45 -22.40
C PHE A 67 10.64 3.37 -23.59
N ASN A 68 11.45 4.43 -23.72
CA ASN A 68 11.42 5.34 -24.85
C ASN A 68 12.84 5.77 -25.23
N TYR A 69 13.00 6.27 -26.46
CA TYR A 69 14.29 6.59 -27.06
C TYR A 69 14.43 8.07 -27.42
N LYS A 70 13.55 8.93 -26.88
CA LYS A 70 13.65 10.39 -27.11
C LYS A 70 14.86 10.95 -26.35
N PRO A 71 15.42 12.10 -26.77
CA PRO A 71 16.54 12.72 -26.06
C PRO A 71 16.29 12.91 -24.56
N GLU A 72 15.05 13.26 -24.18
CA GLU A 72 14.65 13.47 -22.79
C GLU A 72 14.64 12.17 -21.98
N SER A 73 14.44 11.01 -22.63
CA SER A 73 14.40 9.69 -21.99
C SER A 73 15.75 9.31 -21.35
N TYR A 74 16.85 9.82 -21.91
CA TYR A 74 18.21 9.59 -21.40
C TYR A 74 18.64 10.55 -20.30
N THR A 75 17.77 11.49 -19.89
CA THR A 75 18.03 12.29 -18.68
C THR A 75 18.12 11.36 -17.48
N THR A 76 18.82 11.81 -16.43
CA THR A 76 19.09 10.98 -15.26
C THR A 76 18.68 11.65 -13.97
N PHE A 77 18.39 10.85 -12.95
CA PHE A 77 18.16 11.31 -11.59
C PHE A 77 18.97 10.45 -10.60
N GLN A 78 19.13 10.93 -9.37
CA GLN A 78 19.81 10.18 -8.34
C GLN A 78 18.81 9.28 -7.61
N GLN A 79 18.97 7.97 -7.77
CA GLN A 79 18.20 6.96 -7.05
C GLN A 79 18.98 6.51 -5.82
N ARG A 80 18.38 6.63 -4.64
CA ARG A 80 18.97 6.21 -3.38
C ARG A 80 18.95 4.68 -3.27
N TYR A 81 20.03 4.12 -2.75
CA TYR A 81 20.05 2.75 -2.26
C TYR A 81 20.92 2.64 -1.01
N ILE A 82 20.60 1.70 -0.15
CA ILE A 82 21.32 1.45 1.10
C ILE A 82 21.96 0.07 1.01
N MET A 83 23.24 -0.01 1.38
CA MET A 83 23.99 -1.25 1.38
C MET A 83 24.47 -1.59 2.79
N ASN A 84 24.38 -2.87 3.14
CA ASN A 84 24.98 -3.42 4.35
C ASN A 84 25.78 -4.67 4.02
N SER A 85 27.09 -4.56 4.18
CA SER A 85 28.09 -5.58 3.85
C SER A 85 28.67 -6.30 5.07
N LYS A 86 28.12 -6.06 6.26
CA LYS A 86 28.62 -6.58 7.56
C LYS A 86 28.87 -8.09 7.56
N TYR A 87 27.99 -8.85 6.89
CA TYR A 87 28.06 -10.31 6.83
C TYR A 87 28.49 -10.84 5.46
N TRP A 88 28.81 -9.97 4.50
CA TRP A 88 29.01 -10.41 3.12
C TRP A 88 30.31 -11.22 2.99
N GLY A 89 30.19 -12.47 2.54
CA GLY A 89 31.33 -13.37 2.30
C GLY A 89 32.19 -12.99 1.09
N GLY A 90 31.75 -12.02 0.29
CA GLY A 90 32.45 -11.51 -0.88
C GLY A 90 32.03 -12.18 -2.19
N ALA A 91 32.54 -11.64 -3.30
CA ALA A 91 32.24 -12.15 -4.63
C ALA A 91 32.81 -13.56 -4.90
N ASN A 92 34.01 -13.83 -4.39
CA ASN A 92 34.73 -15.09 -4.65
C ASN A 92 34.04 -16.33 -4.07
N THR A 93 33.22 -16.15 -3.05
CA THR A 93 32.42 -17.23 -2.44
C THR A 93 31.04 -17.38 -3.09
N SER A 94 30.72 -16.56 -4.11
CA SER A 94 29.39 -16.46 -4.70
C SER A 94 28.31 -16.24 -3.64
N SER A 95 28.63 -15.46 -2.60
CA SER A 95 27.71 -15.13 -1.52
C SER A 95 26.46 -14.42 -2.05
N PRO A 96 25.25 -14.78 -1.59
CA PRO A 96 24.01 -14.20 -2.10
C PRO A 96 23.92 -12.71 -1.82
N ILE A 97 23.22 -12.00 -2.70
CA ILE A 97 22.85 -10.61 -2.53
C ILE A 97 21.33 -10.58 -2.34
N PHE A 98 20.89 -10.18 -1.16
CA PHE A 98 19.48 -9.98 -0.84
C PHE A 98 19.11 -8.54 -1.19
N VAL A 99 18.19 -8.38 -2.14
CA VAL A 99 17.78 -7.07 -2.63
C VAL A 99 16.36 -6.79 -2.20
N TYR A 100 16.16 -5.83 -1.31
CA TYR A 100 14.84 -5.32 -0.98
C TYR A 100 14.38 -4.36 -2.09
N THR A 101 13.28 -4.69 -2.75
CA THR A 101 12.63 -3.83 -3.74
C THR A 101 11.76 -2.83 -3.01
N GLY A 102 12.25 -1.59 -2.88
CA GLY A 102 11.59 -0.50 -2.16
C GLY A 102 10.16 -0.30 -2.62
N GLN A 103 9.31 0.04 -1.67
CA GLN A 103 7.87 0.12 -1.87
C GLN A 103 7.42 1.60 -1.93
N GLU A 104 6.16 1.87 -1.59
CA GLU A 104 5.50 3.17 -1.55
C GLU A 104 5.93 4.08 -0.39
N SER A 105 7.21 4.09 -0.03
CA SER A 105 7.73 4.86 1.09
C SER A 105 9.22 5.19 0.98
N ASP A 106 9.68 6.10 1.84
CA ASP A 106 11.10 6.27 2.11
C ASP A 106 11.72 4.93 2.53
N ILE A 107 12.85 4.56 1.90
CA ILE A 107 13.50 3.26 2.11
C ILE A 107 14.15 3.14 3.49
N THR A 108 14.51 4.25 4.14
CA THR A 108 15.12 4.25 5.48
C THR A 108 14.16 3.70 6.54
N GLN A 109 12.86 3.96 6.37
CA GLN A 109 11.81 3.42 7.23
C GLN A 109 11.76 1.89 7.15
N VAL A 110 11.95 1.32 5.94
CA VAL A 110 11.99 -0.14 5.76
C VAL A 110 13.22 -0.74 6.45
N VAL A 111 14.37 -0.07 6.39
CA VAL A 111 15.60 -0.53 7.05
C VAL A 111 15.42 -0.63 8.57
N SER A 112 14.59 0.24 9.17
CA SER A 112 14.29 0.18 10.61
C SER A 112 13.60 -1.13 11.04
N PHE A 113 12.92 -1.82 10.12
CA PHE A 113 12.25 -3.11 10.34
C PHE A 113 13.01 -4.29 9.69
N ALA A 114 14.29 -4.11 9.34
CA ALA A 114 15.09 -5.08 8.58
C ALA A 114 15.44 -6.39 9.32
N GLY A 115 14.97 -6.63 10.54
CA GLY A 115 15.45 -7.71 11.44
C GLY A 115 15.60 -9.07 10.75
N PHE A 116 14.53 -9.58 10.13
CA PHE A 116 14.55 -10.85 9.41
C PHE A 116 15.56 -10.88 8.24
N VAL A 117 15.68 -9.78 7.49
CA VAL A 117 16.60 -9.68 6.35
C VAL A 117 18.06 -9.65 6.82
N VAL A 118 18.33 -9.03 7.96
CA VAL A 118 19.66 -9.05 8.61
C VAL A 118 20.02 -10.46 9.08
N GLU A 119 19.07 -11.22 9.62
CA GLU A 119 19.27 -12.63 9.97
C GLU A 119 19.61 -13.49 8.75
N LEU A 120 18.95 -13.25 7.61
CA LEU A 120 19.29 -13.92 6.35
C LEU A 120 20.73 -13.61 5.93
N ALA A 121 21.14 -12.34 5.94
CA ALA A 121 22.52 -11.97 5.62
C ALA A 121 23.53 -12.64 6.55
N SER A 122 23.27 -12.65 7.85
CA SER A 122 24.14 -13.31 8.83
C SER A 122 24.27 -14.82 8.57
N ARG A 123 23.16 -15.49 8.29
CA ARG A 123 23.13 -16.94 8.08
C ARG A 123 23.75 -17.38 6.75
N PHE A 124 23.59 -16.59 5.70
CA PHE A 124 24.01 -16.95 4.35
C PHE A 124 25.26 -16.20 3.88
N ASN A 125 25.95 -15.49 4.77
CA ASN A 125 27.06 -14.59 4.45
C ASN A 125 26.70 -13.61 3.32
N GLY A 126 25.49 -13.05 3.38
CA GLY A 126 24.89 -12.29 2.29
C GLY A 126 25.19 -10.79 2.33
N LEU A 127 25.16 -10.15 1.17
CA LEU A 127 25.11 -8.70 1.03
C LEU A 127 23.65 -8.25 1.09
N LEU A 128 23.37 -7.16 1.79
CA LEU A 128 22.04 -6.53 1.75
C LEU A 128 22.07 -5.28 0.92
N ILE A 129 21.08 -5.14 0.03
CA ILE A 129 20.83 -3.94 -0.76
C ILE A 129 19.36 -3.58 -0.63
N TYR A 130 19.07 -2.33 -0.27
CA TYR A 130 17.72 -1.78 -0.26
C TYR A 130 17.67 -0.70 -1.32
N ILE A 131 16.87 -0.90 -2.36
CA ILE A 131 16.79 0.07 -3.46
C ILE A 131 15.50 0.87 -3.27
N GLU A 132 15.63 2.18 -3.16
CA GLU A 132 14.47 3.06 -3.04
C GLU A 132 13.69 3.12 -4.36
N HIS A 133 12.37 3.15 -4.24
CA HIS A 133 11.49 3.28 -5.39
C HIS A 133 11.55 4.71 -5.92
N ARG A 134 11.57 4.88 -7.26
CA ARG A 134 11.43 6.21 -7.87
C ARG A 134 10.17 6.93 -7.36
N TYR A 135 10.23 8.25 -7.18
CA TYR A 135 9.16 9.11 -6.62
C TYR A 135 8.90 8.94 -5.10
N TYR A 136 9.75 8.21 -4.37
CA TYR A 136 9.67 8.09 -2.93
C TYR A 136 10.99 8.45 -2.27
N GLY A 137 10.92 8.95 -1.03
CA GLY A 137 12.09 9.39 -0.26
C GLY A 137 12.91 10.42 -1.03
N ASP A 138 14.22 10.18 -1.11
CA ASP A 138 15.16 11.06 -1.82
C ASP A 138 15.27 10.73 -3.31
N SER A 139 14.60 9.68 -3.78
CA SER A 139 14.67 9.20 -5.15
C SER A 139 13.67 9.91 -6.05
N MET A 140 13.80 11.23 -6.16
CA MET A 140 12.89 12.09 -6.90
C MET A 140 13.40 12.38 -8.32
N PRO A 141 12.72 11.87 -9.36
CA PRO A 141 12.92 12.39 -10.71
C PRO A 141 12.68 13.89 -10.73
N PHE A 142 13.45 14.63 -11.53
CA PHE A 142 13.39 16.10 -11.57
C PHE A 142 13.87 16.80 -10.28
N GLY A 143 14.42 16.07 -9.31
CA GLY A 143 15.20 16.64 -8.21
C GLY A 143 14.41 17.17 -7.01
N SER A 144 13.09 17.32 -7.09
CA SER A 144 12.25 17.59 -5.91
C SER A 144 10.85 17.01 -6.06
N GLU A 145 10.18 16.75 -4.94
CA GLU A 145 8.78 16.29 -4.92
C GLU A 145 7.86 17.27 -5.67
N ASN A 146 8.02 18.58 -5.45
CA ASN A 146 7.20 19.59 -6.11
C ASN A 146 7.29 19.53 -7.65
N GLU A 147 8.47 19.21 -8.19
CA GLU A 147 8.65 19.05 -9.63
C GLU A 147 8.18 17.67 -10.12
N ALA A 148 8.51 16.61 -9.37
CA ALA A 148 8.10 15.24 -9.70
C ALA A 148 6.57 15.07 -9.80
N PHE A 149 5.85 15.70 -8.86
CA PHE A 149 4.40 15.63 -8.73
C PHE A 149 3.65 16.81 -9.39
N GLN A 150 4.33 17.57 -10.25
CA GLN A 150 3.75 18.79 -10.81
C GLN A 150 2.53 18.52 -11.71
N ASN A 151 2.61 17.54 -12.61
CA ASN A 151 1.55 17.21 -13.56
C ASN A 151 1.75 15.82 -14.21
N ALA A 152 0.81 15.42 -15.08
CA ALA A 152 0.86 14.13 -15.76
C ALA A 152 2.11 13.91 -16.63
N THR A 153 2.78 14.96 -17.10
CA THR A 153 4.01 14.84 -17.91
C THR A 153 5.18 14.37 -17.05
N THR A 154 5.28 14.86 -15.81
CA THR A 154 6.32 14.43 -14.87
C THR A 154 5.92 13.11 -14.21
N LEU A 155 4.65 12.90 -13.89
CA LEU A 155 4.17 11.66 -13.29
C LEU A 155 4.11 10.47 -14.28
N GLY A 156 4.22 10.72 -15.58
CA GLY A 156 4.25 9.67 -16.61
C GLY A 156 5.39 8.65 -16.45
N PHE A 157 6.47 9.00 -15.73
CA PHE A 157 7.56 8.06 -15.44
C PHE A 157 7.39 7.32 -14.11
N PHE A 158 6.28 7.54 -13.41
CA PHE A 158 5.94 6.88 -12.16
C PHE A 158 5.09 5.64 -12.41
N SER A 159 5.76 4.50 -12.61
CA SER A 159 5.11 3.20 -12.76
C SER A 159 5.97 2.08 -12.18
N SER A 160 5.32 0.97 -11.84
CA SER A 160 6.01 -0.25 -11.41
C SER A 160 6.95 -0.78 -12.50
N THR A 161 6.57 -0.68 -13.78
CA THR A 161 7.41 -1.14 -14.90
C THR A 161 8.73 -0.38 -14.98
N GLN A 162 8.70 0.94 -14.77
CA GLN A 162 9.90 1.77 -14.67
C GLN A 162 10.74 1.43 -13.43
N ALA A 163 10.11 1.25 -12.27
CA ALA A 163 10.82 0.86 -11.05
C ALA A 163 11.52 -0.50 -11.17
N LEU A 164 10.88 -1.49 -11.82
CA LEU A 164 11.51 -2.79 -12.06
C LEU A 164 12.73 -2.68 -12.98
N ALA A 165 12.71 -1.79 -13.98
CA ALA A 165 13.86 -1.52 -14.83
C ALA A 165 14.98 -0.80 -14.06
N ASP A 166 14.62 0.12 -13.14
CA ASP A 166 15.59 0.76 -12.24
C ASP A 166 16.38 -0.28 -11.43
N TYR A 167 15.66 -1.21 -10.80
CA TYR A 167 16.27 -2.28 -10.01
C TYR A 167 17.18 -3.14 -10.87
N ALA A 168 16.75 -3.51 -12.09
CA ALA A 168 17.56 -4.29 -13.01
C ALA A 168 18.89 -3.60 -13.35
N GLN A 169 18.82 -2.33 -13.76
CA GLN A 169 19.99 -1.56 -14.17
C GLN A 169 20.97 -1.37 -12.98
N LEU A 170 20.46 -0.96 -11.82
CA LEU A 170 21.28 -0.74 -10.62
C LEU A 170 21.96 -2.05 -10.19
N ILE A 171 21.23 -3.16 -10.12
CA ILE A 171 21.79 -4.46 -9.69
C ILE A 171 22.88 -4.92 -10.65
N ILE A 172 22.69 -4.81 -11.97
CA ILE A 172 23.68 -5.23 -12.96
C ILE A 172 24.99 -4.46 -12.77
N ASP A 173 24.90 -3.14 -12.67
CA ASP A 173 26.08 -2.28 -12.55
C ASP A 173 26.75 -2.43 -11.18
N LEU A 174 25.97 -2.57 -10.11
CA LEU A 174 26.50 -2.83 -8.78
C LEU A 174 27.26 -4.16 -8.73
N LYS A 175 26.72 -5.22 -9.33
CA LYS A 175 27.41 -6.52 -9.38
C LYS A 175 28.75 -6.41 -10.11
N ARG A 176 28.82 -5.68 -11.23
CA ARG A 176 30.09 -5.43 -11.94
C ARG A 176 31.09 -4.67 -11.07
N ASN A 177 30.65 -3.59 -10.43
CA ASN A 177 31.51 -2.78 -9.56
C ASN A 177 32.07 -3.57 -8.36
N LEU A 178 31.31 -4.56 -7.88
CA LEU A 178 31.72 -5.45 -6.78
C LEU A 178 32.41 -6.73 -7.25
N SER A 179 32.62 -6.92 -8.56
CA SER A 179 33.10 -8.19 -9.17
C SER A 179 32.24 -9.41 -8.78
N ALA A 180 30.96 -9.18 -8.50
CA ALA A 180 30.00 -10.11 -7.92
C ALA A 180 29.01 -10.66 -8.95
N GLU A 181 29.35 -10.69 -10.25
CA GLU A 181 28.46 -11.11 -11.34
C GLU A 181 27.90 -12.52 -11.14
N ASN A 182 28.66 -13.40 -10.49
CA ASN A 182 28.25 -14.78 -10.19
C ASN A 182 27.41 -14.91 -8.90
N CYS A 183 27.30 -13.86 -8.08
CA CYS A 183 26.51 -13.92 -6.85
C CYS A 183 25.01 -13.98 -7.17
N PRO A 184 24.25 -14.91 -6.55
CA PRO A 184 22.82 -15.02 -6.79
C PRO A 184 22.07 -13.87 -6.12
N ILE A 185 21.09 -13.31 -6.83
CA ILE A 185 20.21 -12.26 -6.31
C ILE A 185 18.92 -12.90 -5.82
N ILE A 186 18.54 -12.60 -4.58
CA ILE A 186 17.22 -12.93 -4.04
C ILE A 186 16.47 -11.61 -3.82
N ALA A 187 15.39 -11.40 -4.57
CA ALA A 187 14.54 -10.22 -4.41
C ALA A 187 13.64 -10.39 -3.18
N LEU A 188 13.48 -9.35 -2.37
CA LEU A 188 12.70 -9.35 -1.15
C LEU A 188 11.74 -8.15 -1.16
N GLY A 189 10.56 -8.31 -0.59
CA GLY A 189 9.67 -7.18 -0.35
C GLY A 189 8.42 -7.57 0.42
N GLY A 190 7.84 -6.59 1.11
CA GLY A 190 6.53 -6.67 1.76
C GLY A 190 5.48 -5.86 1.02
N SER A 191 4.19 -6.19 1.12
CA SER A 191 3.10 -5.41 0.52
C SER A 191 3.32 -5.18 -1.00
N TYR A 192 3.21 -3.95 -1.49
CA TYR A 192 3.58 -3.56 -2.86
C TYR A 192 5.05 -3.87 -3.19
N GLY A 193 5.98 -3.70 -2.24
CA GLY A 193 7.36 -4.19 -2.38
C GLY A 193 7.43 -5.69 -2.67
N GLY A 194 6.56 -6.50 -2.06
CA GLY A 194 6.46 -7.93 -2.33
C GLY A 194 5.89 -8.25 -3.72
N MET A 195 4.97 -7.42 -4.22
CA MET A 195 4.48 -7.49 -5.59
C MET A 195 5.62 -7.16 -6.56
N LEU A 196 6.39 -6.12 -6.29
CA LEU A 196 7.60 -5.77 -7.05
C LEU A 196 8.62 -6.89 -7.03
N ALA A 197 8.93 -7.50 -5.89
CA ALA A 197 9.85 -8.65 -5.82
C ALA A 197 9.37 -9.83 -6.68
N SER A 198 8.06 -10.13 -6.63
CA SER A 198 7.44 -11.17 -7.46
C SER A 198 7.57 -10.86 -8.94
N TRP A 199 7.16 -9.66 -9.36
CA TRP A 199 7.21 -9.22 -10.75
C TRP A 199 8.64 -9.08 -11.26
N PHE A 200 9.57 -8.67 -10.41
CA PHE A 200 10.99 -8.59 -10.73
C PHE A 200 11.55 -9.97 -11.07
N ARG A 201 11.26 -10.98 -10.25
CA ARG A 201 11.65 -12.36 -10.54
C ARG A 201 11.00 -12.89 -11.82
N LEU A 202 9.73 -12.56 -12.08
CA LEU A 202 9.02 -12.99 -13.30
C LEU A 202 9.56 -12.33 -14.58
N LYS A 203 9.88 -11.03 -14.53
CA LYS A 203 10.30 -10.24 -15.71
C LYS A 203 11.80 -10.24 -15.95
N TYR A 204 12.59 -10.32 -14.88
CA TYR A 204 14.06 -10.33 -14.92
C TYR A 204 14.62 -11.63 -14.29
N PRO A 205 14.21 -12.83 -14.75
CA PRO A 205 14.66 -14.09 -14.16
C PRO A 205 16.15 -14.39 -14.39
N HIS A 206 16.78 -13.67 -15.32
CA HIS A 206 18.21 -13.70 -15.59
C HIS A 206 19.02 -12.86 -14.60
N ILE A 207 18.36 -11.98 -13.82
CA ILE A 207 18.97 -11.18 -12.75
C ILE A 207 18.63 -11.79 -11.39
N ALA A 208 17.33 -11.91 -11.08
CA ALA A 208 16.84 -12.43 -9.81
C ALA A 208 16.71 -13.95 -9.85
N PHE A 209 17.47 -14.66 -9.02
CA PHE A 209 17.44 -16.11 -8.88
C PHE A 209 16.14 -16.59 -8.21
N GLY A 210 15.68 -15.86 -7.20
CA GLY A 210 14.43 -16.13 -6.48
C GLY A 210 13.83 -14.85 -5.92
N ALA A 211 12.62 -14.96 -5.39
CA ALA A 211 11.95 -13.88 -4.68
C ALA A 211 11.26 -14.38 -3.40
N LEU A 212 11.32 -13.58 -2.34
CA LEU A 212 10.47 -13.69 -1.16
C LEU A 212 9.50 -12.51 -1.17
N ALA A 213 8.25 -12.79 -1.51
CA ALA A 213 7.18 -11.82 -1.58
C ALA A 213 6.27 -11.97 -0.35
N SER A 214 6.55 -11.17 0.68
CA SER A 214 5.83 -11.22 1.94
C SER A 214 4.52 -10.43 1.85
N SER A 215 3.39 -11.08 2.15
CA SER A 215 2.05 -10.46 2.17
C SER A 215 1.76 -9.63 0.90
N ALA A 216 2.16 -10.13 -0.27
CA ALA A 216 2.01 -9.43 -1.55
C ALA A 216 0.64 -9.73 -2.17
N PRO A 217 -0.26 -8.74 -2.32
CA PRO A 217 -1.62 -8.95 -2.84
C PRO A 217 -1.64 -9.04 -4.38
N ILE A 218 -0.83 -9.92 -4.97
CA ILE A 218 -0.68 -10.06 -6.44
C ILE A 218 -1.95 -10.54 -7.17
N LEU A 219 -2.96 -11.03 -6.43
CA LEU A 219 -4.26 -11.48 -6.96
C LEU A 219 -5.41 -10.52 -6.64
N TYR A 220 -5.14 -9.37 -6.01
CA TYR A 220 -6.16 -8.41 -5.62
C TYR A 220 -6.41 -7.38 -6.73
N PHE A 221 -6.69 -7.89 -7.94
CA PHE A 221 -6.95 -7.11 -9.15
C PHE A 221 -8.16 -7.65 -9.89
N ASP A 222 -8.84 -6.76 -10.62
CA ASP A 222 -9.99 -7.07 -11.45
C ASP A 222 -11.05 -7.88 -10.67
N ASP A 223 -11.58 -8.93 -11.30
CA ASP A 223 -12.55 -9.86 -10.70
C ASP A 223 -11.89 -11.17 -10.20
N ILE A 224 -10.57 -11.18 -9.97
CA ILE A 224 -9.84 -12.38 -9.49
C ILE A 224 -10.22 -12.70 -8.03
N THR A 225 -10.35 -11.67 -7.20
CA THR A 225 -10.72 -11.75 -5.78
C THR A 225 -11.97 -10.90 -5.54
N PRO A 226 -12.90 -11.31 -4.65
CA PRO A 226 -14.04 -10.46 -4.30
C PRO A 226 -13.60 -9.07 -3.83
N GLN A 227 -14.24 -8.02 -4.35
CA GLN A 227 -13.81 -6.64 -4.09
C GLN A 227 -13.87 -6.23 -2.60
N ASN A 228 -14.74 -6.89 -1.82
CA ASN A 228 -14.86 -6.70 -0.37
C ASN A 228 -14.02 -7.70 0.44
N GLY A 229 -13.19 -8.53 -0.21
CA GLY A 229 -12.44 -9.60 0.43
C GLY A 229 -11.57 -9.11 1.59
N TYR A 230 -10.90 -7.98 1.41
CA TYR A 230 -10.09 -7.36 2.47
C TYR A 230 -10.92 -7.03 3.72
N HIS A 231 -12.03 -6.31 3.56
CA HIS A 231 -12.91 -5.91 4.68
C HIS A 231 -13.59 -7.12 5.34
N VAL A 232 -13.85 -8.20 4.59
CA VAL A 232 -14.37 -9.45 5.15
C VAL A 232 -13.35 -10.08 6.09
N ILE A 233 -12.07 -10.13 5.72
CA ILE A 233 -11.00 -10.66 6.58
C ILE A 233 -10.85 -9.78 7.83
N VAL A 234 -10.76 -8.45 7.68
CA VAL A 234 -10.72 -7.52 8.82
C VAL A 234 -11.90 -7.77 9.77
N SER A 235 -13.11 -7.89 9.23
CA SER A 235 -14.31 -8.19 10.02
C SER A 235 -14.22 -9.53 10.78
N ASN A 236 -13.63 -10.55 10.14
CA ASN A 236 -13.44 -11.85 10.77
C ASN A 236 -12.41 -11.81 11.89
N ASP A 237 -11.31 -11.05 11.76
CA ASP A 237 -10.30 -10.93 12.82
C ASP A 237 -10.91 -10.41 14.13
N PHE A 238 -11.78 -9.40 14.03
CA PHE A 238 -12.54 -8.90 15.19
C PHE A 238 -13.53 -9.93 15.73
N ARG A 239 -14.26 -10.64 14.85
CA ARG A 239 -15.22 -11.67 15.27
C ARG A 239 -14.57 -12.86 15.96
N ASP A 240 -13.45 -13.33 15.42
CA ASP A 240 -12.70 -14.47 15.94
C ASP A 240 -12.04 -14.11 17.29
N THR A 241 -11.74 -12.82 17.50
CA THR A 241 -11.31 -12.29 18.80
C THR A 241 -12.47 -12.16 19.80
N SER A 242 -13.59 -11.57 19.40
CA SER A 242 -14.81 -11.48 20.22
C SER A 242 -16.05 -11.20 19.36
N GLU A 243 -17.04 -12.09 19.46
CA GLU A 243 -18.33 -11.94 18.77
C GLU A 243 -19.11 -10.71 19.28
N SER A 244 -19.05 -10.41 20.59
CA SER A 244 -19.66 -9.22 21.18
C SER A 244 -19.02 -7.93 20.66
N CYS A 245 -17.69 -7.91 20.57
CA CYS A 245 -16.94 -6.80 19.99
C CYS A 245 -17.35 -6.55 18.54
N TYR A 246 -17.33 -7.61 17.72
CA TYR A 246 -17.76 -7.56 16.32
C TYR A 246 -19.19 -7.03 16.15
N ASP A 247 -20.14 -7.56 16.91
CA ASP A 247 -21.55 -7.13 16.83
C ASP A 247 -21.72 -5.68 17.28
N THR A 248 -20.95 -5.24 18.27
CA THR A 248 -20.97 -3.84 18.74
C THR A 248 -20.43 -2.89 17.67
N ILE A 249 -19.31 -3.24 17.03
CA ILE A 249 -18.76 -2.47 15.90
C ILE A 249 -19.78 -2.40 14.76
N LYS A 250 -20.35 -3.54 14.38
CA LYS A 250 -21.34 -3.63 13.30
C LYS A 250 -22.58 -2.77 13.56
N GLN A 251 -23.08 -2.75 14.79
CA GLN A 251 -24.24 -1.94 15.18
C GLN A 251 -23.91 -0.44 15.20
N SER A 252 -22.68 -0.08 15.61
CA SER A 252 -22.26 1.32 15.79
C SER A 252 -22.40 2.17 14.55
N TRP A 253 -22.23 1.59 13.36
CA TRP A 253 -22.36 2.30 12.10
C TRP A 253 -23.72 2.99 11.94
N SER A 254 -24.80 2.30 12.31
CA SER A 254 -26.14 2.87 12.23
C SER A 254 -26.38 3.97 13.28
N GLU A 255 -25.74 3.87 14.45
CA GLU A 255 -25.82 4.89 15.50
C GLU A 255 -25.01 6.14 15.11
N ILE A 256 -23.83 5.96 14.52
CA ILE A 256 -23.03 7.05 13.97
C ILE A 256 -23.83 7.81 12.90
N ASP A 257 -24.46 7.10 11.96
CA ASP A 257 -25.27 7.74 10.91
C ASP A 257 -26.47 8.52 11.49
N LYS A 258 -27.14 7.97 12.51
CA LYS A 258 -28.23 8.67 13.22
C LYS A 258 -27.75 9.96 13.86
N VAL A 259 -26.66 9.91 14.63
CA VAL A 259 -26.11 11.10 15.30
C VAL A 259 -25.63 12.11 14.27
N ALA A 260 -24.97 11.67 13.19
CA ALA A 260 -24.48 12.55 12.13
C ALA A 260 -25.61 13.32 11.43
N ALA A 261 -26.81 12.73 11.31
CA ALA A 261 -27.98 13.36 10.72
C ALA A 261 -28.68 14.40 11.63
N GLU A 262 -28.32 14.47 12.91
CA GLU A 262 -28.88 15.47 13.83
C GLU A 262 -28.31 16.88 13.57
N SER A 263 -29.02 17.89 14.07
CA SER A 263 -28.48 19.24 14.14
C SER A 263 -27.22 19.26 15.01
N ASN A 264 -26.11 19.78 14.46
CA ASN A 264 -24.77 19.74 15.04
C ASN A 264 -24.23 18.31 15.29
N GLY A 265 -24.76 17.29 14.62
CA GLY A 265 -24.38 15.89 14.76
C GLY A 265 -22.89 15.60 14.59
N LEU A 266 -22.28 16.18 13.54
CA LEU A 266 -20.84 16.03 13.28
C LEU A 266 -19.97 16.66 14.37
N LEU A 267 -20.38 17.80 14.94
CA LEU A 267 -19.69 18.41 16.09
C LEU A 267 -19.81 17.53 17.33
N LYS A 268 -20.98 16.93 17.58
CA LYS A 268 -21.16 15.96 18.67
C LYS A 268 -20.24 14.76 18.48
N LEU A 269 -20.19 14.18 17.29
CA LEU A 269 -19.31 13.05 16.98
C LEU A 269 -17.83 13.42 17.14
N SER A 270 -17.44 14.62 16.72
CA SER A 270 -16.07 15.13 16.91
C SER A 270 -15.69 15.21 18.39
N GLN A 271 -16.63 15.63 19.25
CA GLN A 271 -16.42 15.67 20.70
C GLN A 271 -16.38 14.27 21.32
N ILE A 272 -17.26 13.37 20.88
CA ILE A 272 -17.36 11.99 21.36
C ILE A 272 -16.09 11.19 21.03
N PHE A 273 -15.57 11.35 19.83
CA PHE A 273 -14.31 10.74 19.39
C PHE A 273 -13.08 11.61 19.70
N THR A 274 -13.22 12.68 20.48
CA THR A 274 -12.13 13.59 20.88
C THR A 274 -11.20 13.97 19.72
N THR A 275 -11.76 14.42 18.60
CA THR A 275 -10.95 14.74 17.43
C THR A 275 -10.28 16.12 17.55
N CYS A 276 -9.08 16.27 17.00
CA CYS A 276 -8.34 17.54 17.02
C CYS A 276 -8.98 18.61 16.13
N GLN A 277 -9.76 18.17 15.13
CA GLN A 277 -10.48 19.01 14.19
C GLN A 277 -11.89 18.42 14.01
N PRO A 278 -12.91 19.27 13.80
CA PRO A 278 -14.27 18.78 13.59
C PRO A 278 -14.38 18.00 12.27
N PHE A 279 -15.26 17.01 12.26
CA PHE A 279 -15.67 16.35 11.02
C PHE A 279 -16.51 17.29 10.15
N ASN A 280 -16.25 17.26 8.83
CA ASN A 280 -16.90 18.11 7.84
C ASN A 280 -18.12 17.44 7.20
N TYR A 281 -18.13 16.11 7.07
CA TYR A 281 -19.23 15.34 6.48
C TYR A 281 -19.30 13.92 7.02
N SER A 282 -20.47 13.27 6.95
CA SER A 282 -20.71 11.97 7.63
C SER A 282 -19.82 10.83 7.15
N ARG A 283 -19.42 10.83 5.87
CA ARG A 283 -18.51 9.82 5.31
C ARG A 283 -17.14 9.86 6.01
N GLU A 284 -16.61 11.05 6.26
CA GLU A 284 -15.31 11.24 6.92
C GLU A 284 -15.26 10.59 8.30
N VAL A 285 -16.38 10.61 9.04
CA VAL A 285 -16.50 9.93 10.34
C VAL A 285 -16.27 8.43 10.17
N ARG A 286 -16.95 7.82 9.18
CA ARG A 286 -16.86 6.38 8.92
C ARG A 286 -15.45 5.99 8.49
N ASP A 287 -14.90 6.70 7.51
CA ASP A 287 -13.57 6.39 6.95
C ASP A 287 -12.48 6.48 8.04
N ASN A 288 -12.57 7.49 8.92
CA ASN A 288 -11.61 7.67 10.01
C ASN A 288 -11.72 6.63 11.12
N ILE A 289 -12.88 6.02 11.32
CA ILE A 289 -13.07 4.92 12.28
C ILE A 289 -12.67 3.60 11.62
N GLU A 290 -13.11 3.37 10.39
CA GLU A 290 -12.82 2.16 9.61
C GLU A 290 -11.32 1.95 9.44
N ILE A 291 -10.56 3.00 9.08
CA ILE A 291 -9.11 2.89 8.92
C ILE A 291 -8.40 2.41 10.19
N ARG A 292 -9.00 2.62 11.38
CA ARG A 292 -8.44 2.14 12.66
C ARG A 292 -8.68 0.67 12.88
N TYR A 293 -9.86 0.17 12.52
CA TYR A 293 -10.11 -1.27 12.55
C TYR A 293 -9.24 -1.99 11.52
N ILE A 294 -9.10 -1.41 10.32
CA ILE A 294 -8.19 -1.91 9.29
C ILE A 294 -6.76 -1.96 9.81
N ALA A 295 -6.25 -0.87 10.37
CA ALA A 295 -4.88 -0.82 10.90
C ALA A 295 -4.68 -1.81 12.06
N ALA A 296 -5.66 -1.94 12.96
CA ALA A 296 -5.61 -2.91 14.05
C ALA A 296 -5.50 -4.35 13.51
N ALA A 297 -6.35 -4.74 12.56
CA ALA A 297 -6.29 -6.07 11.95
C ALA A 297 -4.99 -6.28 11.15
N GLN A 298 -4.57 -5.30 10.36
CA GLN A 298 -3.38 -5.39 9.50
C GLN A 298 -2.10 -5.57 10.30
N PHE A 299 -2.00 -4.93 11.46
CA PHE A 299 -0.85 -4.98 12.35
C PHE A 299 -1.17 -5.79 13.63
N ASP A 300 -1.99 -6.84 13.52
CA ASP A 300 -2.34 -7.68 14.68
C ASP A 300 -1.21 -8.65 15.04
N ASN A 301 -0.09 -8.09 15.51
CA ASN A 301 1.11 -8.85 15.86
C ASN A 301 1.43 -8.77 17.36
N PRO A 302 1.94 -9.87 17.96
CA PRO A 302 2.46 -9.85 19.33
C PRO A 302 3.68 -8.93 19.47
N PRO A 303 3.89 -8.34 20.67
CA PRO A 303 3.04 -8.44 21.86
C PRO A 303 1.85 -7.48 21.84
N ASP A 304 1.73 -6.63 20.82
CA ASP A 304 0.78 -5.54 20.82
C ASP A 304 -0.67 -5.96 20.61
N ASN A 305 -0.94 -6.99 19.81
CA ASN A 305 -2.26 -7.58 19.57
C ASN A 305 -3.39 -6.53 19.53
N PRO A 306 -3.30 -5.49 18.67
CA PRO A 306 -4.24 -4.37 18.62
C PRO A 306 -5.71 -4.77 18.48
N VAL A 307 -6.05 -5.85 17.78
CA VAL A 307 -7.46 -6.30 17.69
C VAL A 307 -7.97 -6.69 19.07
N SER A 308 -7.17 -7.45 19.83
CA SER A 308 -7.48 -7.81 21.21
C SER A 308 -7.58 -6.58 22.12
N LYS A 309 -6.70 -5.59 21.98
CA LYS A 309 -6.78 -4.33 22.76
C LYS A 309 -8.10 -3.60 22.52
N VAL A 310 -8.50 -3.46 21.25
CA VAL A 310 -9.76 -2.81 20.87
C VAL A 310 -10.95 -3.58 21.42
N CYS A 311 -11.00 -4.90 21.22
CA CYS A 311 -12.13 -5.70 21.68
C CYS A 311 -12.26 -5.75 23.19
N ASN A 312 -11.15 -5.87 23.93
CA ASN A 312 -11.16 -5.83 25.39
C ASN A 312 -11.71 -4.50 25.93
N ALA A 313 -11.44 -3.38 25.26
CA ALA A 313 -11.99 -2.07 25.65
C ALA A 313 -13.49 -1.94 25.33
N ILE A 314 -13.95 -2.48 24.19
CA ILE A 314 -15.37 -2.51 23.81
C ILE A 314 -16.19 -3.38 24.77
N ASP A 315 -15.70 -4.58 25.07
CA ASP A 315 -16.37 -5.54 25.95
C ASP A 315 -16.23 -5.22 27.43
N GLY A 316 -15.13 -4.57 27.82
CA GLY A 316 -14.85 -4.13 29.19
C GLY A 316 -15.52 -2.81 29.59
N ALA A 317 -16.30 -2.18 28.70
CA ALA A 317 -17.01 -0.94 29.01
C ALA A 317 -18.01 -1.12 30.18
N PRO A 318 -18.22 -0.09 31.03
CA PRO A 318 -19.11 -0.20 32.17
C PRO A 318 -20.55 -0.66 31.81
N PRO A 319 -21.22 -1.41 32.71
CA PRO A 319 -22.61 -1.79 32.49
C PRO A 319 -23.51 -0.56 32.25
N GLY A 320 -24.28 -0.59 31.17
CA GLY A 320 -25.16 0.51 30.77
C GLY A 320 -24.53 1.53 29.81
N THR A 321 -23.24 1.40 29.45
CA THR A 321 -22.66 2.17 28.34
C THR A 321 -23.33 1.79 27.02
N ASP A 322 -23.73 2.80 26.26
CA ASP A 322 -24.36 2.62 24.96
C ASP A 322 -23.36 2.16 23.88
N ILE A 323 -23.86 1.77 22.70
CA ILE A 323 -23.03 1.24 21.61
C ILE A 323 -21.94 2.24 21.20
N LEU A 324 -22.27 3.53 21.13
CA LEU A 324 -21.33 4.56 20.72
C LEU A 324 -20.22 4.75 21.77
N GLY A 325 -20.56 4.78 23.06
CA GLY A 325 -19.57 4.83 24.13
C GLY A 325 -18.65 3.62 24.18
N ARG A 326 -19.18 2.42 23.89
CA ARG A 326 -18.37 1.19 23.78
C ARG A 326 -17.37 1.28 22.63
N VAL A 327 -17.81 1.73 21.45
CA VAL A 327 -16.93 1.90 20.30
C VAL A 327 -15.88 2.98 20.53
N VAL A 328 -16.22 4.06 21.24
CA VAL A 328 -15.23 5.08 21.62
C VAL A 328 -14.16 4.52 22.56
N ALA A 329 -14.52 3.63 23.49
CA ALA A 329 -13.54 2.94 24.33
C ALA A 329 -12.57 2.11 23.48
N GLY A 330 -13.09 1.33 22.53
CA GLY A 330 -12.28 0.59 21.55
C GLY A 330 -11.39 1.49 20.69
N PHE A 331 -11.95 2.57 20.16
CA PHE A 331 -11.24 3.54 19.34
C PHE A 331 -10.08 4.16 20.11
N ASN A 332 -10.31 4.66 21.33
CA ASN A 332 -9.24 5.23 22.16
C ASN A 332 -8.16 4.22 22.52
N ALA A 333 -8.53 2.96 22.78
CA ALA A 333 -7.57 1.90 23.07
C ALA A 333 -6.61 1.61 21.90
N SER A 334 -6.99 1.95 20.66
CA SER A 334 -6.15 1.73 19.47
C SER A 334 -4.99 2.72 19.30
N PHE A 335 -5.02 3.88 19.97
CA PHE A 335 -4.00 4.94 19.82
C PHE A 335 -3.12 5.16 21.05
N GLY A 336 -3.48 4.56 22.19
CA GLY A 336 -2.93 4.97 23.48
C GLY A 336 -3.43 6.36 23.90
N ASP A 337 -2.82 6.92 24.95
CA ASP A 337 -3.26 8.17 25.56
C ASP A 337 -2.79 9.39 24.75
N VAL A 338 -3.61 9.82 23.79
CA VAL A 338 -3.42 11.07 23.02
C VAL A 338 -4.42 12.15 23.44
N PRO A 339 -4.04 13.45 23.42
CA PRO A 339 -4.95 14.54 23.82
C PRO A 339 -6.13 14.72 22.86
N CYS A 340 -5.97 14.36 21.59
CA CYS A 340 -7.02 14.32 20.57
C CYS A 340 -6.59 13.48 19.37
N HIS A 341 -7.56 13.05 18.57
CA HIS A 341 -7.34 12.22 17.37
C HIS A 341 -7.35 13.07 16.10
N HIS A 342 -6.32 12.91 15.27
CA HIS A 342 -6.27 13.60 13.98
C HIS A 342 -7.25 12.98 12.99
N VAL A 343 -8.02 13.85 12.32
CA VAL A 343 -8.90 13.48 11.22
C VAL A 343 -8.11 13.48 9.91
N HIS A 344 -8.17 12.37 9.19
CA HIS A 344 -7.60 12.20 7.86
C HIS A 344 -8.63 12.55 6.79
N ASP A 345 -8.14 13.18 5.72
CA ASP A 345 -8.90 13.41 4.51
C ASP A 345 -8.50 12.37 3.47
N PHE A 346 -9.49 11.68 2.91
CA PHE A 346 -9.28 10.58 1.97
C PHE A 346 -9.59 11.00 0.52
N GLU A 347 -9.72 12.31 0.28
CA GLU A 347 -9.87 12.85 -1.07
C GLU A 347 -8.61 12.61 -1.92
N PRO A 348 -8.75 12.22 -3.21
CA PRO A 348 -7.61 12.01 -4.10
C PRO A 348 -6.71 13.24 -4.21
N SER A 349 -5.40 13.02 -4.15
CA SER A 349 -4.37 14.05 -4.28
C SER A 349 -3.37 13.69 -5.37
N ASN A 350 -3.02 14.66 -6.21
CA ASN A 350 -1.92 14.51 -7.17
C ASN A 350 -0.53 14.66 -6.51
N LYS A 351 -0.49 14.91 -5.20
CA LYS A 351 0.74 15.01 -4.40
C LYS A 351 1.05 13.74 -3.63
N ASP A 352 0.21 12.72 -3.73
CA ASP A 352 0.46 11.43 -3.11
C ASP A 352 0.82 10.39 -4.18
N GLY A 353 2.01 9.79 -4.03
CA GLY A 353 2.52 8.86 -5.02
C GLY A 353 1.72 7.59 -5.16
N TRP A 354 1.25 7.06 -4.04
CA TRP A 354 0.43 5.86 -4.07
C TRP A 354 -0.92 6.12 -4.77
N THR A 355 -1.54 7.26 -4.48
CA THR A 355 -2.76 7.73 -5.15
C THR A 355 -2.61 7.75 -6.67
N TRP A 356 -1.48 8.24 -7.20
CA TRP A 356 -1.21 8.21 -8.64
C TRP A 356 -1.15 6.77 -9.16
N GLN A 357 -0.44 5.87 -8.47
CA GLN A 357 -0.27 4.48 -8.91
C GLN A 357 -1.56 3.65 -8.91
N VAL A 358 -2.54 3.98 -8.06
CA VAL A 358 -3.80 3.21 -7.94
C VAL A 358 -5.00 3.83 -8.67
N ASN A 359 -4.88 5.05 -9.20
CA ASN A 359 -6.00 5.76 -9.83
C ASN A 359 -6.03 5.73 -11.37
N ILE A 360 -5.00 5.21 -12.02
CA ILE A 360 -4.87 5.17 -13.49
C ILE A 360 -5.42 3.88 -14.06
#